data_AF-A0A2E2A509-F1
#
_entry.id   AF-A0A2E2A509-F1
#
_cell.length_a   1.000
_cell.length_b   1.000
_cell.length_c   1.000
_cell.angle_alpha   90.00
_cell.angle_beta   90.00
_cell.angle_gamma   90.00
#
_symmetry.space_group_name_H-M   'P 1'
#
loop_
_entity.id
_entity.type
_entity.pdbx_description
1 polymer ?
#
loop_
_entity_poly.entity_id
_entity_poly.type
_entity_poly.pdbx_seq_one_letter_code
_entity_poly.pdbx_strand_id
1 'polypeptide(L)' 'MEKIELDDFLVNGVLKEKDFRTKVEDINWDKYLDQKVLIKGCTSAPVPIWSYLIITAKLTDVAKIVYYGEPCSAVEIYKK' A
#
# COMPACT_ATOMS: atom_id res chain seq x y z
N MET A 1 9.20 2.58 10.28
CA MET A 1 7.87 2.29 9.72
C MET A 1 8.06 2.18 8.24
N GLU A 2 7.83 0.99 7.70
CA GLU A 2 7.94 0.75 6.26
C GLU A 2 6.87 1.54 5.51
N LYS A 3 7.17 1.94 4.27
CA LYS A 3 6.26 2.76 3.47
C LYS A 3 5.93 2.06 2.16
N ILE A 4 4.68 2.16 1.75
CA ILE A 4 4.23 1.75 0.41
C ILE A 4 3.65 2.97 -0.28
N GLU A 5 4.15 3.26 -1.48
CA GLU A 5 3.66 4.34 -2.34
C GLU A 5 2.98 3.74 -3.56
N LEU A 6 1.80 4.28 -3.94
CA LEU A 6 1.07 3.75 -5.11
C LEU A 6 1.73 4.16 -6.43
N ASP A 7 2.62 5.15 -6.39
CA ASP A 7 3.45 5.57 -7.53
C ASP A 7 4.31 4.43 -8.09
N ASP A 8 4.78 3.51 -7.24
CA ASP A 8 5.56 2.33 -7.65
C ASP A 8 4.78 1.37 -8.57
N PHE A 9 3.45 1.47 -8.54
CA PHE A 9 2.56 0.62 -9.32
C PHE A 9 2.13 1.27 -10.64
N LEU A 10 2.42 2.55 -10.87
CA LEU A 10 2.05 3.25 -12.09
C LEU A 10 2.82 2.70 -13.31
N VAL A 11 2.17 2.76 -14.46
CA VAL A 11 2.73 2.43 -15.78
C VAL A 11 2.42 3.61 -16.69
N ASN A 12 3.45 4.35 -17.09
CA ASN A 12 3.34 5.59 -17.88
C ASN A 12 2.40 6.63 -17.22
N GLY A 13 2.51 6.79 -15.90
CA GLY A 13 1.70 7.74 -15.13
C GLY A 13 0.24 7.33 -14.94
N VAL A 14 -0.12 6.07 -15.22
CA VAL A 14 -1.49 5.55 -15.03
C VAL A 14 -1.43 4.22 -14.29
N LEU A 15 -2.34 4.02 -13.34
CA LEU A 15 -2.52 2.73 -12.68
C LEU A 15 -3.40 1.83 -13.54
N LYS A 16 -2.82 0.76 -14.07
CA LYS A 16 -3.54 -0.25 -14.87
C LYS A 16 -3.83 -1.47 -14.00
N GLU A 17 -5.07 -1.93 -13.96
CA GLU A 17 -5.48 -2.98 -13.02
C GLU A 17 -4.68 -4.28 -13.19
N LYS A 18 -4.51 -4.75 -14.43
CA LYS A 18 -3.77 -6.00 -14.69
C LYS A 18 -2.34 -5.91 -14.19
N ASP A 19 -1.62 -4.86 -14.59
CA ASP A 19 -0.22 -4.64 -14.18
C ASP A 19 -0.08 -4.45 -12.67
N PHE A 20 -1.02 -3.72 -12.05
CA PHE A 20 -1.07 -3.54 -10.61
C PHE A 20 -1.21 -4.88 -9.88
N ARG A 21 -2.16 -5.72 -10.29
CA ARG A 21 -2.40 -7.03 -9.67
C ARG A 21 -1.18 -7.95 -9.79
N THR A 22 -0.56 -8.01 -10.97
CA THR A 22 0.69 -8.76 -11.16
C THR A 22 1.78 -8.27 -10.22
N LYS A 23 2.04 -6.94 -10.17
CA LYS A 23 3.03 -6.37 -9.24
C LYS A 23 2.71 -6.69 -7.77
N VAL A 24 1.45 -6.65 -7.37
CA VAL A 24 1.01 -6.97 -5.99
C VAL A 24 1.25 -8.45 -5.64
N GLU A 25 1.05 -9.35 -6.60
CA GLU A 25 1.31 -10.79 -6.43
C GLU A 25 2.81 -11.10 -6.34
N ASP A 26 3.64 -10.33 -7.05
CA ASP A 26 5.10 -10.48 -7.04
C ASP A 26 5.78 -9.90 -5.78
N ILE A 27 5.05 -9.11 -4.97
CA ILE A 27 5.59 -8.58 -3.71
C ILE A 27 5.74 -9.71 -2.70
N ASN A 28 6.96 -9.89 -2.18
CA ASN A 28 7.17 -10.66 -0.96
C ASN A 28 6.60 -9.89 0.25
N TRP A 29 5.41 -10.26 0.72
CA TRP A 29 4.70 -9.62 1.82
C TRP A 29 5.28 -9.95 3.20
N ASP A 30 6.02 -11.06 3.35
CA ASP A 30 6.67 -11.44 4.62
C ASP A 30 7.68 -10.41 5.10
N LYS A 31 8.19 -9.54 4.21
CA LYS A 31 9.04 -8.41 4.58
C LYS A 31 8.35 -7.42 5.52
N TYR A 32 7.02 -7.46 5.63
CA TYR A 32 6.21 -6.63 6.53
C TYR A 32 5.75 -7.36 7.79
N LEU A 33 6.17 -8.61 8.01
CA LEU A 33 5.77 -9.42 9.15
C LEU A 33 6.03 -8.72 10.49
N ASP A 34 4.99 -8.57 11.30
CA ASP A 34 5.00 -7.91 12.61
C ASP A 34 5.50 -6.45 12.60
N GLN A 35 5.56 -5.81 11.42
CA GLN A 35 6.02 -4.45 11.27
C GLN A 35 4.87 -3.43 11.31
N LYS A 36 5.24 -2.16 11.54
CA LYS A 36 4.36 -1.01 11.31
C LYS A 36 4.57 -0.52 9.88
N VAL A 37 3.49 -0.43 9.11
CA VAL A 37 3.52 -0.05 7.69
C VAL A 37 2.64 1.17 7.46
N LEU A 38 3.10 2.12 6.65
CA LEU A 38 2.33 3.28 6.19
C LEU A 38 2.06 3.15 4.70
N ILE A 39 0.79 3.23 4.33
CA ILE A 39 0.35 3.41 2.95
C ILE A 39 0.24 4.91 2.70
N LYS A 40 1.08 5.44 1.80
CA LYS A 40 1.07 6.86 1.47
C LYS A 40 -0.21 7.22 0.73
N GLY A 41 -0.92 8.25 1.21
CA GLY A 41 -2.21 8.66 0.66
C GLY A 41 -2.14 9.58 -0.56
N CYS A 42 -1.00 10.20 -0.80
CA CYS A 42 -0.75 11.08 -1.94
C CYS A 42 -0.04 10.33 -3.06
N THR A 43 -0.44 10.58 -4.30
CA THR A 43 0.16 10.01 -5.52
C THR A 43 0.39 11.09 -6.57
N SER A 44 1.36 10.86 -7.47
CA SER A 44 1.65 11.80 -8.58
C SER A 44 0.58 11.78 -9.69
N ALA A 45 -0.22 10.71 -9.75
CA ALA A 45 -1.30 10.54 -10.71
C ALA A 45 -2.60 10.11 -10.00
N PRO A 46 -3.78 10.38 -10.57
CA PRO A 46 -5.04 9.86 -10.05
C PRO A 46 -5.01 8.33 -10.05
N VAL A 47 -5.19 7.73 -8.87
CA VAL A 47 -5.28 6.27 -8.71
C VAL A 47 -6.66 5.88 -8.18
N PRO A 48 -7.20 4.74 -8.60
CA PRO A 48 -8.48 4.27 -8.08
C PRO A 48 -8.40 3.87 -6.60
N ILE A 49 -9.46 4.15 -5.83
CA ILE A 49 -9.55 3.84 -4.39
C ILE A 49 -9.31 2.34 -4.10
N TRP A 50 -9.78 1.46 -4.97
CA TRP A 50 -9.62 0.01 -4.80
C TRP A 50 -8.16 -0.43 -4.71
N SER A 51 -7.20 0.33 -5.27
CA SER A 51 -5.77 0.00 -5.19
C SER A 51 -5.27 0.02 -3.74
N TYR A 52 -5.65 1.06 -2.98
CA TYR A 52 -5.38 1.15 -1.54
C TYR A 52 -6.02 0.01 -0.76
N LEU A 53 -7.26 -0.37 -1.10
CA LEU A 53 -7.97 -1.45 -0.42
C LEU A 53 -7.26 -2.80 -0.62
N ILE A 54 -6.76 -3.08 -1.83
CA ILE A 54 -6.02 -4.31 -2.12
C ILE A 54 -4.70 -4.37 -1.35
N ILE A 55 -3.91 -3.28 -1.35
CA ILE A 55 -2.67 -3.22 -0.57
C ILE A 55 -2.95 -3.39 0.93
N THR A 56 -3.97 -2.71 1.44
CA THR A 56 -4.38 -2.83 2.84
C THR A 56 -4.73 -4.27 3.18
N ALA A 57 -5.53 -4.95 2.37
CA ALA A 57 -5.91 -6.34 2.59
C ALA A 57 -4.70 -7.28 2.67
N LYS A 58 -3.70 -7.10 1.78
CA LYS A 58 -2.45 -7.87 1.85
C LYS A 58 -1.63 -7.58 3.11
N LEU A 59 -1.59 -6.33 3.55
CA LEU A 59 -0.89 -5.94 4.76
C LEU A 59 -1.57 -6.43 6.03
N THR A 60 -2.91 -6.46 6.09
CA THR A 60 -3.63 -6.93 7.30
C THR A 60 -3.36 -8.40 7.63
N ASP A 61 -2.95 -9.21 6.66
CA ASP A 61 -2.60 -10.62 6.89
C ASP A 61 -1.25 -10.79 7.62
N VAL A 62 -0.30 -9.86 7.43
CA VAL A 62 1.11 -10.01 7.86
C VAL A 62 1.60 -8.92 8.82
N ALA A 63 1.16 -7.68 8.66
CA ALA A 63 1.66 -6.54 9.41
C ALA A 63 1.04 -6.44 10.81
N LYS A 64 1.76 -5.81 11.73
CA LYS A 64 1.27 -5.56 13.09
C LYS A 64 0.32 -4.37 13.15
N ILE A 65 0.65 -3.29 12.45
CA ILE A 65 -0.15 -2.07 12.38
C ILE A 65 -0.05 -1.50 10.96
N VAL A 66 -1.17 -1.08 10.40
CA VAL A 66 -1.23 -0.38 9.11
C VAL A 66 -1.74 1.04 9.35
N TYR A 67 -1.00 2.00 8.82
CA TYR A 67 -1.34 3.41 8.78
C TYR A 67 -1.66 3.84 7.35
N TYR A 68 -2.47 4.88 7.21
CA TYR A 68 -2.75 5.55 5.95
C TYR A 68 -2.52 7.05 6.07
N GLY A 69 -1.98 7.67 5.02
CA GLY A 69 -1.78 9.12 4.94
C GLY A 69 -0.31 9.51 4.77
N GLU A 70 0.10 10.61 5.39
CA GLU A 70 1.50 11.08 5.35
C GLU A 70 2.18 10.81 6.71
N PRO A 71 3.52 10.69 6.78
CA PRO A 71 4.21 10.40 8.04
C PRO A 71 3.87 11.34 9.20
N CYS A 72 3.59 12.61 8.91
CA CYS A 72 3.24 13.62 9.92
C CYS A 72 1.75 13.61 10.31
N SER A 73 0.88 12.96 9.53
CA SER A 73 -0.58 12.95 9.70
C SER A 73 -1.16 11.54 9.51
N ALA A 74 -0.36 10.52 9.82
CA ALA A 74 -0.69 9.12 9.61
C ALA A 74 -1.86 8.70 10.50
N VAL A 75 -2.89 8.14 9.89
CA VAL A 75 -4.06 7.61 10.58
C VAL A 75 -3.88 6.10 10.72
N GLU A 76 -3.99 5.58 11.94
CA GLU A 76 -4.02 4.13 12.17
C GLU A 76 -5.32 3.56 11.60
N ILE A 77 -5.22 2.63 10.65
CA ILE A 77 -6.40 2.01 10.01
C ILE A 77 -6.56 0.54 10.36
N TYR A 78 -5.50 -0.10 10.87
CA TYR A 78 -5.54 -1.49 11.33
C TYR A 78 -4.46 -1.75 12.39
N LYS A 79 -4.79 -2.60 13.37
CA LYS A 79 -3.86 -3.10 14.38
C LYS A 79 -4.25 -4.54 14.74
N LYS A 80 -3.25 -5.43 14.75
CA LYS A 80 -3.39 -6.84 15.16
C LYS A 80 -3.46 -7.00 16.68
#